data_AF-A0A7S0GH39-F1
#
_entry.id   AF-A0A7S0GH39-F1
#
_cell.length_a   1.000
_cell.length_b   1.000
_cell.length_c   1.000
_cell.angle_alpha   90.00
_cell.angle_beta   90.00
_cell.angle_gamma   90.00
#
_symmetry.space_group_name_H-M   'P 1'
#
loop_
_entity.id
_entity.type
_entity.pdbx_description
1 polymer ?
#
loop_
_entity_poly.entity_id
_entity_poly.type
_entity_poly.pdbx_seq_one_letter_code
_entity_poly.pdbx_strand_id
1 'polypeptide(L)'
;MPWPEVDPRKLSVEEKMEAFGNRFLAAAWLYWLGMNRRPAARTRYNAARPMLVLGGVSDAEIDALQNARGSLAKTTLAWYWLCEFITREHLEGSTGNVGPPIISRIHQFMSDAMIPYNSARKTTFIPFPFVSAQLSSFYILIIVW
;
A
#
# COMPACT_ATOMS: atom_id res chain seq x y z
N MET A 1 12.65 12.24 -4.68
CA MET A 1 12.94 11.72 -3.32
C MET A 1 13.56 10.36 -3.51
N PRO A 2 14.65 10.02 -2.82
CA PRO A 2 15.23 8.68 -2.91
C PRO A 2 14.17 7.63 -2.56
N TRP A 3 14.23 6.46 -3.21
CA TRP A 3 13.35 5.35 -2.88
C TRP A 3 13.52 5.01 -1.39
N PRO A 4 12.43 4.92 -0.61
CA PRO A 4 12.56 4.64 0.81
C PRO A 4 13.22 3.29 1.00
N GLU A 5 14.21 3.21 1.91
CA GLU A 5 14.89 1.95 2.22
C GLU A 5 13.84 0.94 2.69
N VAL A 6 13.74 -0.15 1.94
CA VAL A 6 12.70 -1.15 2.08
C VAL A 6 13.05 -2.08 3.25
N ASP A 7 14.32 -2.36 3.50
CA ASP A 7 14.74 -3.34 4.52
C ASP A 7 14.54 -2.81 5.97
N PRO A 8 13.68 -3.45 6.80
CA PRO A 8 13.46 -3.07 8.19
C PRO A 8 14.73 -3.12 9.04
N ARG A 9 15.73 -3.89 8.60
CA ARG A 9 17.01 -4.05 9.30
C ARG A 9 17.95 -2.87 9.07
N LYS A 10 17.77 -2.11 7.99
CA LYS A 10 18.60 -0.95 7.64
C LYS A 10 18.05 0.40 8.10
N LEU A 11 16.80 0.45 8.56
CA LEU A 11 16.23 1.63 9.22
C LEU A 11 17.02 1.99 10.48
N SER A 12 17.35 3.28 10.62
CA SER A 12 18.14 3.77 11.74
C SER A 12 17.38 3.60 13.07
N VAL A 13 18.12 3.48 14.17
CA VAL A 13 17.53 3.37 15.52
C VAL A 13 16.71 4.64 15.85
N GLU A 14 17.13 5.79 15.34
CA GLU A 14 16.45 7.08 15.49
C GLU A 14 15.09 7.10 14.78
N GLU A 15 15.00 6.58 13.56
CA GLU A 15 13.73 6.46 12.81
C GLU A 15 12.76 5.48 13.49
N LYS A 16 13.29 4.39 14.06
CA LYS A 16 12.50 3.43 14.86
C LYS A 16 12.02 4.06 16.16
N MET A 17 12.85 4.82 16.85
CA MET A 17 12.48 5.50 18.10
C MET A 17 11.53 6.69 17.87
N GLU A 18 11.60 7.40 16.75
CA GLU A 18 10.64 8.46 16.40
C GLU A 18 9.25 7.87 16.08
N ALA A 19 9.21 6.70 15.41
CA ALA A 19 7.97 5.99 15.09
C ALA A 19 7.31 5.32 16.31
N PHE A 20 8.10 4.89 17.31
CA PHE A 20 7.65 4.14 18.48
C PHE A 20 7.84 4.89 19.83
N GLY A 21 8.12 6.19 19.77
CA GLY A 21 8.56 7.01 20.90
C GLY A 21 7.64 6.97 22.13
N ASN A 22 8.27 6.86 23.30
CA ASN A 22 7.73 6.65 24.65
C ASN A 22 6.83 7.80 25.16
N ARG A 23 5.68 8.03 24.52
CA ARG A 23 4.68 9.04 24.90
C ARG A 23 3.27 8.46 24.89
N PHE A 24 3.04 7.38 25.64
CA PHE A 24 1.75 6.69 25.67
C PHE A 24 0.56 7.65 25.90
N LEU A 25 0.68 8.58 26.86
CA LEU A 25 -0.38 9.55 27.15
C LEU A 25 -0.57 10.59 26.04
N ALA A 26 0.50 11.15 25.48
CA ALA A 26 0.36 12.12 24.38
C ALA A 26 -0.13 11.45 23.09
N ALA A 27 0.29 10.21 22.85
CA ALA A 27 -0.18 9.39 21.73
C ALA A 27 -1.66 9.02 21.90
N ALA A 28 -2.11 8.70 23.12
CA ALA A 28 -3.52 8.46 23.44
C ALA A 28 -4.37 9.73 23.24
N TRP A 29 -3.90 10.89 23.68
CA TRP A 29 -4.57 12.17 23.45
C TRP A 29 -4.62 12.56 21.97
N LEU A 30 -3.52 12.41 21.22
CA LEU A 30 -3.48 12.65 19.77
C LEU A 30 -4.33 11.64 18.99
N TYR A 31 -4.43 10.40 19.48
CA TYR A 31 -5.32 9.39 18.94
C TYR A 31 -6.78 9.76 19.16
N TRP A 32 -7.14 10.18 20.37
CA TRP A 32 -8.50 10.60 20.73
C TRP A 32 -8.95 11.86 19.96
N LEU A 33 -8.02 12.79 19.72
CA LEU A 33 -8.24 13.97 18.89
C LEU A 33 -8.17 13.67 17.37
N GLY A 34 -7.92 12.42 16.96
CA GLY A 34 -7.81 12.02 15.55
C GLY A 34 -6.59 12.58 14.81
N MET A 35 -5.67 13.24 15.52
CA MET A 35 -4.50 13.94 14.95
C MET A 35 -3.32 13.02 14.63
N ASN A 36 -3.40 11.74 15.01
CA ASN A 36 -2.30 10.77 14.88
C ASN A 36 -2.13 10.16 13.46
N ARG A 37 -2.80 10.68 12.43
CA ARG A 37 -2.84 10.12 11.06
C ARG A 37 -2.29 11.07 9.98
N ARG A 38 -1.22 11.81 10.27
CA ARG A 38 -0.58 12.66 9.25
C ARG A 38 -0.12 11.80 8.06
N PRO A 39 -0.35 12.22 6.79
CA PRO A 39 0.01 11.44 5.61
C PRO A 39 1.49 11.01 5.59
N ALA A 40 2.39 11.90 6.01
CA ALA A 40 3.83 11.62 6.11
C ALA A 40 4.16 10.47 7.08
N ALA A 41 3.48 10.40 8.24
CA ALA A 41 3.69 9.33 9.21
C ALA A 41 3.21 7.97 8.67
N ARG A 42 2.12 7.94 7.89
CA ARG A 42 1.64 6.71 7.23
C ARG A 42 2.63 6.21 6.18
N THR A 43 3.20 7.11 5.38
CA THR A 43 4.22 6.76 4.39
C THR A 43 5.47 6.18 5.06
N ARG A 44 5.96 6.81 6.14
CA ARG A 44 7.09 6.30 6.92
C ARG A 44 6.79 4.93 7.56
N TYR A 45 5.61 4.78 8.15
CA TYR A 45 5.18 3.51 8.76
C TYR A 45 5.09 2.37 7.73
N ASN A 46 4.57 2.65 6.54
CA ASN A 46 4.50 1.66 5.45
C ASN A 46 5.88 1.33 4.87
N ALA A 47 6.76 2.33 4.74
CA ALA A 47 8.15 2.11 4.35
C ALA A 47 8.88 1.21 5.36
N ALA A 48 8.57 1.33 6.65
CA ALA A 48 9.15 0.50 7.70
C ALA A 48 8.67 -0.97 7.69
N ARG A 49 7.64 -1.29 6.90
CA ARG A 49 7.07 -2.64 6.77
C ARG A 49 6.89 -2.99 5.29
N PRO A 50 8.00 -3.21 4.57
CA PRO A 50 7.90 -3.56 3.17
C PRO A 50 7.17 -4.89 3.00
N MET A 51 6.43 -5.01 1.90
CA MET A 51 6.12 -6.33 1.37
C MET A 51 7.28 -6.75 0.47
N LEU A 52 7.83 -7.93 0.72
CA LEU A 52 8.90 -8.48 -0.11
C LEU A 52 8.37 -8.72 -1.53
N VAL A 53 8.99 -8.09 -2.52
CA VAL A 53 8.76 -8.41 -3.94
C VAL A 53 9.65 -9.59 -4.29
N LEU A 54 9.05 -10.71 -4.69
CA LEU A 54 9.80 -11.87 -5.16
C LEU A 54 10.60 -11.49 -6.41
N GLY A 55 11.91 -11.70 -6.40
CA GLY A 55 12.81 -11.31 -7.49
C GLY A 55 13.35 -9.88 -7.39
N GLY A 56 12.87 -9.07 -6.43
CA GLY A 56 13.27 -7.67 -6.30
C GLY A 56 12.60 -6.76 -7.34
N VAL A 57 13.08 -5.53 -7.43
CA VAL A 57 12.64 -4.52 -8.40
C VAL A 57 13.90 -3.89 -8.99
N SER A 58 13.96 -3.75 -10.31
CA SER A 58 15.09 -3.13 -11.01
C SER A 58 15.09 -1.60 -10.85
N ASP A 59 16.25 -0.98 -11.03
CA ASP A 59 16.40 0.49 -10.92
C ASP A 59 15.50 1.24 -11.92
N ALA A 60 15.34 0.70 -13.13
CA ALA A 60 14.47 1.28 -14.15
C ALA A 60 12.98 1.23 -13.75
N GLU A 61 12.54 0.12 -13.15
CA GLU A 61 11.18 0.00 -12.62
C GLU A 61 10.97 0.96 -11.44
N ILE A 62 11.97 1.11 -10.57
CA ILE A 62 11.94 2.08 -9.47
C ILE A 62 11.76 3.49 -10.02
N ASP A 63 12.55 3.89 -11.01
CA ASP A 63 12.45 5.23 -11.63
C ASP A 63 11.07 5.47 -12.27
N ALA A 64 10.54 4.48 -12.98
CA ALA A 64 9.20 4.59 -13.56
C ALA A 64 8.10 4.67 -12.48
N LEU A 65 8.22 3.91 -11.39
CA LEU A 65 7.32 3.97 -10.24
C LEU A 65 7.46 5.28 -9.45
N GLN A 66 8.62 5.92 -9.47
CA GLN A 66 8.82 7.25 -8.88
C GLN A 66 8.17 8.34 -9.73
N ASN A 67 8.23 8.21 -11.06
CA ASN A 67 7.59 9.12 -12.00
C ASN A 67 6.05 9.06 -11.94
N ALA A 68 5.48 7.90 -11.66
CA ALA A 68 4.03 7.73 -11.48
C ALA A 68 3.51 8.46 -10.22
N ARG A 69 2.62 9.45 -10.43
CA ARG A 69 2.07 10.28 -9.36
C ARG A 69 0.88 9.63 -8.66
N GLY A 70 1.05 9.34 -7.37
CA GLY A 70 0.00 8.80 -6.51
C GLY A 70 -0.06 7.26 -6.48
N SER A 71 -0.69 6.71 -5.44
CA SER A 71 -0.72 5.25 -5.21
C SER A 71 -1.47 4.48 -6.29
N LEU A 72 -2.56 5.03 -6.82
CA LEU A 72 -3.33 4.41 -7.89
C LEU A 72 -2.50 4.30 -9.17
N ALA A 73 -1.86 5.39 -9.59
CA ALA A 73 -1.06 5.40 -10.81
C ALA A 73 0.07 4.37 -10.78
N LYS A 74 0.73 4.21 -9.61
CA LYS A 74 1.78 3.20 -9.41
C LYS A 74 1.25 1.77 -9.54
N THR A 75 0.11 1.46 -8.91
CA THR A 75 -0.51 0.13 -9.01
C THR A 75 -0.98 -0.15 -10.44
N THR A 76 -1.58 0.84 -11.10
CA THR A 76 -2.01 0.74 -12.49
C THR A 76 -0.83 0.57 -13.44
N LEU A 77 0.30 1.25 -13.20
CA LEU A 77 1.52 1.07 -13.99
C LEU A 77 2.04 -0.38 -13.91
N ALA A 78 2.13 -0.93 -12.69
CA ALA A 78 2.54 -2.33 -12.49
C ALA A 78 1.56 -3.32 -13.14
N TRP A 79 0.25 -3.05 -13.08
CA TRP A 79 -0.77 -3.84 -13.77
C TRP A 79 -0.54 -3.83 -15.30
N TYR A 80 -0.22 -2.67 -15.87
CA TYR A 80 0.03 -2.54 -17.31
C TYR A 80 1.27 -3.30 -17.74
N TRP A 81 2.36 -3.26 -16.96
CA TRP A 81 3.56 -4.05 -17.23
C TRP A 81 3.27 -5.55 -17.27
N LEU A 82 2.46 -6.05 -16.34
CA LEU A 82 2.08 -7.45 -16.32
C LEU A 82 1.21 -7.83 -17.53
N CYS A 83 0.27 -6.97 -17.92
CA CYS A 83 -0.57 -7.19 -19.10
C CYS A 83 0.24 -7.17 -20.40
N GLU A 84 1.18 -6.24 -20.51
CA GLU A 84 2.09 -6.14 -21.63
C GLU A 84 2.99 -7.37 -21.72
N PHE A 85 3.57 -7.79 -20.59
CA PHE A 85 4.38 -9.00 -20.50
C PHE A 85 3.61 -10.23 -21.02
N ILE A 86 2.40 -10.48 -20.52
CA ILE A 86 1.56 -11.61 -20.96
C ILE A 86 1.27 -11.53 -22.47
N THR A 87 0.99 -10.34 -22.98
CA THR A 87 0.68 -10.14 -24.40
C THR A 87 1.91 -10.43 -25.27
N ARG A 88 3.09 -9.93 -24.88
CA ARG A 88 4.35 -10.16 -25.60
C ARG A 88 4.72 -11.63 -25.61
N GLU A 89 4.70 -12.29 -24.46
CA GLU A 89 4.98 -13.73 -24.34
C GLU A 89 4.00 -14.59 -25.14
N HIS A 90 2.75 -14.17 -25.25
CA HIS A 90 1.78 -14.85 -26.09
C HIS A 90 2.11 -14.72 -27.58
N LEU A 91 2.44 -13.51 -28.05
CA LEU A 91 2.81 -13.25 -29.44
C LEU A 91 4.12 -13.96 -29.85
N GLU A 92 5.05 -14.12 -28.92
CA GLU A 92 6.30 -14.86 -29.14
C GLU A 92 6.11 -16.39 -29.07
N GLY A 93 4.93 -16.87 -28.65
CA GLY A 93 4.60 -18.29 -28.59
C GLY A 93 5.06 -19.02 -27.33
N SER A 94 5.70 -18.32 -26.39
CA SER A 94 6.19 -18.84 -25.09
C SER A 94 5.09 -19.50 -24.25
N THR A 95 3.85 -19.02 -24.42
CA THR A 95 2.64 -19.56 -23.77
C THR A 95 2.12 -20.90 -24.32
N GLY A 96 2.85 -21.55 -25.24
CA GLY A 96 2.47 -22.87 -25.77
C GLY A 96 1.41 -22.82 -26.88
N ASN A 97 1.39 -21.74 -27.67
CA ASN A 97 0.44 -21.53 -28.78
C ASN A 97 -1.05 -21.69 -28.38
N VAL A 98 -1.38 -21.25 -27.16
CA VAL A 98 -2.75 -21.26 -26.64
C VAL A 98 -3.64 -20.31 -27.43
N GLY A 99 -4.93 -20.63 -27.58
CA GLY A 99 -5.85 -19.74 -28.28
C GLY A 99 -6.07 -18.40 -27.56
N PRO A 100 -6.38 -17.30 -28.28
CA PRO A 100 -6.67 -15.99 -27.70
C PRO A 100 -7.71 -15.97 -26.55
N PRO A 101 -8.75 -16.84 -26.52
CA PRO A 101 -9.70 -16.86 -25.41
C PRO A 101 -9.06 -17.18 -24.04
N ILE A 102 -8.00 -17.97 -24.01
CA ILE A 102 -7.29 -18.33 -22.76
C ILE A 102 -6.57 -17.08 -22.21
N ILE A 103 -5.88 -16.34 -23.08
CA ILE A 103 -5.18 -15.11 -22.70
C ILE A 103 -6.16 -14.04 -22.23
N SER A 104 -7.28 -13.87 -22.94
CA SER A 104 -8.37 -12.97 -22.52
C SER A 104 -8.86 -13.30 -21.10
N ARG A 105 -8.94 -14.60 -20.75
CA ARG A 105 -9.33 -15.01 -19.40
C ARG A 105 -8.32 -14.61 -18.34
N ILE A 106 -7.02 -14.63 -18.64
CA ILE A 106 -5.98 -14.15 -17.73
C ILE A 106 -6.14 -12.64 -17.49
N HIS A 107 -6.37 -11.85 -18.56
CA HIS A 107 -6.65 -10.42 -18.41
C HIS A 107 -7.91 -10.13 -17.59
N GLN A 108 -8.97 -10.93 -17.76
CA GLN A 108 -10.17 -10.85 -16.92
C GLN A 108 -9.84 -11.10 -15.45
N PHE A 109 -9.11 -12.16 -15.12
CA PHE A 109 -8.70 -12.44 -13.75
C PHE A 109 -7.84 -11.32 -13.14
N MET A 110 -6.92 -10.74 -13.92
CA MET A 110 -6.13 -9.59 -13.48
C MET A 110 -6.99 -8.34 -13.24
N SER A 111 -8.01 -8.12 -14.08
CA SER A 111 -8.97 -7.03 -13.89
C SER A 111 -9.83 -7.25 -12.64
N ASP A 112 -10.30 -8.47 -12.41
CA ASP A 112 -11.07 -8.84 -11.22
C ASP A 112 -10.25 -8.62 -9.94
N ALA A 113 -8.94 -8.88 -9.97
CA ALA A 113 -8.02 -8.60 -8.86
C ALA A 113 -7.90 -7.10 -8.52
N MET A 114 -8.18 -6.20 -9.45
CA MET A 114 -8.17 -4.75 -9.20
C MET A 114 -9.42 -4.25 -8.44
N ILE A 115 -10.51 -5.01 -8.46
CA ILE A 115 -11.75 -4.68 -7.73
C ILE A 115 -11.51 -4.60 -6.20
N PRO A 116 -10.98 -5.65 -5.53
CA PRO A 116 -10.73 -5.59 -4.09
C PRO A 116 -9.69 -4.54 -3.72
N TYR A 117 -8.67 -4.30 -4.56
CA TYR A 117 -7.73 -3.19 -4.36
C TYR A 117 -8.45 -1.85 -4.30
N ASN A 118 -9.33 -1.57 -5.26
CA ASN A 118 -10.09 -0.32 -5.30
C ASN A 118 -11.04 -0.18 -4.11
N SER A 119 -11.64 -1.27 -3.65
CA SER A 119 -12.45 -1.29 -2.43
C SER A 119 -11.62 -0.98 -1.17
N ALA A 120 -10.48 -1.63 -0.99
CA ALA A 120 -9.57 -1.36 0.14
C ALA A 120 -9.05 0.08 0.12
N ARG A 121 -8.78 0.61 -1.08
CA ARG A 121 -8.38 2.00 -1.29
C ARG A 121 -9.47 2.96 -0.81
N LYS A 122 -10.75 2.74 -1.17
CA LYS A 122 -11.87 3.56 -0.69
C LYS A 122 -11.95 3.58 0.84
N THR A 123 -11.86 2.42 1.49
CA THR A 123 -11.84 2.31 2.96
C THR A 123 -10.66 3.06 3.59
N THR A 124 -9.52 3.14 2.89
CA THR A 124 -8.35 3.87 3.38
C THR A 124 -8.55 5.40 3.32
N PHE A 125 -9.30 5.89 2.33
CA PHE A 125 -9.59 7.31 2.12
C PHE A 125 -10.80 7.82 2.90
N ILE A 126 -11.78 6.95 3.17
CA ILE A 126 -12.98 7.29 3.93
C ILE A 126 -12.76 6.84 5.37
N PRO A 127 -12.33 7.73 6.29
CA PRO A 127 -12.20 7.36 7.69
C PRO A 127 -13.59 7.06 8.29
N PHE A 128 -13.60 6.24 9.34
CA PHE A 128 -14.79 6.05 10.16
C PHE A 128 -15.32 7.40 10.69
N PRO A 129 -16.65 7.60 10.79
CA PRO A 129 -17.22 8.87 11.24
C PRO A 129 -16.62 9.31 12.57
N PHE A 130 -16.14 10.55 12.61
CA PHE A 130 -15.41 11.09 13.74
C PHE A 130 -16.23 11.04 15.05
N VAL A 131 -17.48 11.49 15.00
CA VAL A 131 -18.38 11.51 16.17
C VAL A 131 -18.61 10.09 16.70
N SER A 132 -18.85 9.13 15.81
CA SER A 132 -19.04 7.73 16.20
C SER A 132 -17.77 7.16 16.85
N ALA A 133 -16.58 7.47 16.35
CA ALA A 133 -15.31 7.02 16.95
C ALA A 133 -15.13 7.57 18.37
N GLN A 134 -15.46 8.85 18.58
CA GLN A 134 -15.31 9.51 19.86
C GLN A 134 -16.27 8.95 20.90
N LEU A 135 -17.54 8.77 20.54
CA LEU A 135 -18.55 8.18 21.43
C LEU A 135 -18.17 6.75 21.82
N SER A 136 -17.74 5.91 20.88
CA SER A 136 -17.28 4.55 21.18
C SER A 136 -16.06 4.55 22.12
N SER A 137 -15.09 5.43 21.87
CA SER A 137 -13.90 5.53 22.72
C SER A 137 -14.25 6.00 24.14
N PHE A 138 -15.18 6.97 24.26
CA PHE A 138 -15.67 7.47 25.53
C PHE A 138 -16.43 6.40 26.32
N TYR A 139 -17.32 5.64 25.68
CA TYR A 139 -18.05 4.55 26.34
C TYR A 139 -17.11 3.45 26.83
N ILE A 140 -16.09 3.08 26.05
CA ILE A 140 -15.08 2.11 26.48
C ILE A 140 -14.31 2.62 27.71
N LEU A 141 -13.93 3.90 27.73
CA LEU A 141 -13.22 4.49 28.86
C LEU A 141 -14.06 4.48 30.14
N ILE A 142 -15.35 4.78 30.07
CA ILE A 142 -16.26 4.72 31.23
C ILE A 142 -16.44 3.29 31.74
N ILE A 143 -16.51 2.29 30.86
CA ILE A 143 -16.75 0.89 31.27
C ILE A 143 -15.51 0.27 31.92
N VAL A 144 -14.32 0.65 31.46
CA VAL A 144 -13.04 0.12 31.96
C VAL A 144 -12.62 0.77 33.29
N TRP A 145 -13.21 1.91 33.65
CA TRP A 145 -12.96 2.66 34.89
C TRP A 145 -14.03 2.38 35.94
#